data_AF-A0A2H0VRK6-F1
#
_entry.id   AF-A0A2H0VRK6-F1
#
_cell.length_a   1.000
_cell.length_b   1.000
_cell.length_c   1.000
_cell.angle_alpha   90.00
_cell.angle_beta   90.00
_cell.angle_gamma   90.00
#
_symmetry.space_group_name_H-M   'P 1'
#
loop_
_entity.id
_entity.type
_entity.pdbx_description
1 polymer ?
#
loop_
_entity_poly.entity_id
_entity_poly.type
_entity_poly.pdbx_seq_one_letter_code
_entity_poly.pdbx_strand_id
1 'polypeptide(L)'
;MALDYDGFAQEACQEVHYINPASHRYHATIRPSDRDLSQYVDKILSIFSDGLQWRDLPVVMKLSLHYLEDFTNLGLEEKRDSVVHILYEVIDKTDTPYLPDSFSDPLFKKMAIPFVDLIVPESLEDFLPSVKQKNEPSDEIFEEYASEVYETFENGFHWKDLVTVTRVSILFANQFDSLSLVEKKDTAKKFLAMIIDNTDTPYLPDQYADPIFKEVSNSCIDMIMDQLLIL
;
A
#
# COMPACT_ATOMS: atom_id res chain seq x y z
N MET A 1 -5.93 -19.64 1.91
CA MET A 1 -5.93 -19.64 0.43
C MET A 1 -5.49 -18.24 0.06
N ALA A 2 -4.24 -18.04 -0.36
CA ALA A 2 -3.79 -16.76 -0.86
C ALA A 2 -4.49 -16.54 -2.20
N LEU A 3 -5.33 -15.51 -2.31
CA LEU A 3 -5.82 -15.08 -3.62
C LEU A 3 -4.61 -14.62 -4.43
N ASP A 4 -4.55 -15.00 -5.69
CA ASP A 4 -3.59 -14.46 -6.65
C ASP A 4 -3.95 -12.99 -6.89
N TYR A 5 -3.42 -12.10 -6.05
CA TYR A 5 -3.75 -10.68 -6.06
C TYR A 5 -3.27 -9.97 -7.33
N ASP A 6 -2.22 -10.49 -7.98
CA ASP A 6 -1.79 -9.96 -9.27
C ASP A 6 -2.74 -10.40 -10.39
N GLY A 7 -3.20 -11.66 -10.37
CA GLY A 7 -4.28 -12.12 -11.24
C GLY A 7 -5.56 -11.30 -11.06
N PHE A 8 -6.00 -11.10 -9.82
CA PHE A 8 -7.18 -10.30 -9.51
C PHE A 8 -7.02 -8.82 -9.89
N ALA A 9 -5.88 -8.19 -9.59
CA ALA A 9 -5.64 -6.81 -9.97
C ALA A 9 -5.54 -6.64 -11.48
N GLN A 10 -4.95 -7.60 -12.20
CA GLN A 10 -4.91 -7.59 -13.67
C GLN A 10 -6.30 -7.82 -14.29
N GLU A 11 -7.08 -8.76 -13.75
CA GLU A 11 -8.46 -9.01 -14.16
C GLU A 11 -9.35 -7.79 -13.86
N ALA A 12 -9.23 -7.19 -12.69
CA ALA A 12 -9.92 -5.96 -12.30
C ALA A 12 -9.52 -4.78 -13.21
N CYS A 13 -8.24 -4.59 -13.51
CA CYS A 13 -7.79 -3.60 -14.49
C CYS A 13 -8.43 -3.85 -15.86
N GLN A 14 -8.49 -5.10 -16.32
CA GLN A 14 -9.13 -5.45 -17.58
C GLN A 14 -10.65 -5.19 -17.56
N GLU A 15 -11.36 -5.57 -16.50
CA GLU A 15 -12.79 -5.33 -16.35
C GLU A 15 -13.13 -3.83 -16.33
N VAL A 16 -12.29 -3.02 -15.67
CA VAL A 16 -12.42 -1.55 -15.68
C VAL A 16 -12.22 -0.96 -17.09
N HIS A 17 -11.32 -1.54 -17.90
CA HIS A 17 -11.10 -1.14 -19.31
C HIS A 17 -12.24 -1.55 -20.25
N TYR A 18 -12.88 -2.71 -20.04
CA TYR A 18 -13.89 -3.23 -20.97
C TYR A 18 -15.29 -2.60 -20.86
N ILE A 19 -15.56 -1.83 -19.80
CA ILE A 19 -16.88 -1.22 -19.58
C ILE A 19 -17.09 0.09 -20.39
N ASN A 20 -16.11 0.55 -21.19
CA ASN A 20 -16.33 1.70 -22.08
C ASN A 20 -15.59 1.67 -23.43
N PRO A 21 -16.15 1.02 -24.47
CA PRO A 21 -15.67 1.19 -25.85
C PRO A 21 -15.95 2.60 -26.40
N ALA A 22 -16.77 3.41 -25.72
CA ALA A 22 -17.27 4.69 -26.20
C ALA A 22 -16.56 5.92 -25.60
N SER A 23 -15.63 5.76 -24.65
CA SER A 23 -14.78 6.87 -24.16
C SER A 23 -13.55 7.13 -25.01
N HIS A 24 -13.30 6.35 -26.08
CA HIS A 24 -12.21 6.57 -27.03
C HIS A 24 -12.38 7.84 -27.91
N ARG A 25 -13.25 8.76 -27.50
CA ARG A 25 -13.33 10.13 -28.00
C ARG A 25 -13.58 11.10 -26.85
N TYR A 26 -12.61 11.23 -25.95
CA TYR A 26 -12.59 12.36 -25.04
C TYR A 26 -11.29 13.13 -25.22
N HIS A 27 -11.49 14.44 -25.34
CA HIS A 27 -10.47 15.47 -25.42
C HIS A 27 -9.32 15.19 -24.45
N ALA A 28 -8.10 15.57 -24.81
CA ALA A 28 -6.96 15.57 -23.91
C ALA A 28 -7.27 16.41 -22.65
N THR A 29 -7.93 15.79 -21.66
CA THR A 29 -8.17 16.36 -20.35
C THR A 29 -6.85 16.33 -19.62
N ILE A 30 -6.38 17.52 -19.25
CA ILE A 30 -5.09 17.72 -18.60
C ILE A 30 -5.11 17.16 -17.16
N ARG A 31 -6.30 17.08 -16.54
CA ARG A 31 -6.50 16.57 -15.17
C ARG A 31 -7.94 16.01 -15.02
N PRO A 32 -8.17 14.97 -14.20
CA PRO A 32 -9.51 14.51 -13.85
C PRO A 32 -10.27 15.58 -13.05
N SER A 33 -11.56 15.74 -13.30
CA SER A 33 -12.45 16.52 -12.43
C SER A 33 -12.94 15.67 -11.25
N ASP A 34 -13.41 16.31 -10.17
CA ASP A 34 -14.01 15.60 -9.02
C ASP A 34 -15.12 14.64 -9.47
N ARG A 35 -15.92 15.03 -10.47
CA ARG A 35 -16.94 14.17 -11.05
C ARG A 35 -16.35 12.92 -11.71
N ASP A 36 -15.23 13.06 -12.41
CA ASP A 36 -14.55 11.92 -13.06
C ASP A 36 -14.00 10.96 -12.00
N LEU A 37 -13.42 11.50 -10.91
CA LEU A 37 -12.94 10.74 -9.76
C LEU A 37 -14.09 10.00 -9.06
N SER A 38 -15.20 10.66 -8.76
CA SER A 38 -16.35 10.00 -8.11
C SER A 38 -16.96 8.90 -8.97
N GLN A 39 -17.03 9.09 -10.30
CA GLN A 39 -17.49 8.05 -11.22
C GLN A 39 -16.52 6.87 -11.28
N TYR A 40 -15.22 7.12 -11.14
CA TYR A 40 -14.23 6.08 -11.07
C TYR A 40 -14.33 5.29 -9.76
N VAL A 41 -14.55 5.97 -8.63
CA VAL A 41 -14.81 5.34 -7.31
C VAL A 41 -15.96 4.35 -7.39
N ASP A 42 -17.09 4.72 -8.01
CA ASP A 42 -18.24 3.82 -8.12
C ASP A 42 -17.90 2.54 -8.92
N LYS A 43 -16.99 2.63 -9.88
CA LYS A 43 -16.47 1.46 -10.61
C LYS A 43 -15.56 0.61 -9.73
N ILE A 44 -14.64 1.22 -8.99
CA ILE A 44 -13.78 0.51 -8.04
C ILE A 44 -14.65 -0.29 -7.07
N LEU A 45 -15.67 0.35 -6.48
CA LEU A 45 -16.55 -0.29 -5.51
C LEU A 45 -17.32 -1.49 -6.09
N SER A 46 -17.64 -1.45 -7.38
CA SER A 46 -18.30 -2.59 -8.04
C SER A 46 -17.44 -3.86 -8.12
N ILE A 47 -16.12 -3.71 -8.06
CA ILE A 47 -15.15 -4.83 -8.03
C ILE A 47 -15.19 -5.53 -6.67
N PHE A 48 -15.42 -4.78 -5.59
CA PHE A 48 -15.47 -5.26 -4.22
C PHE A 48 -16.90 -5.56 -3.77
N SER A 49 -17.66 -6.28 -4.61
CA SER A 49 -19.09 -6.58 -4.37
C SER A 49 -19.39 -7.36 -3.08
N ASP A 50 -18.40 -8.09 -2.55
CA ASP A 50 -18.48 -8.84 -1.29
C ASP A 50 -18.03 -8.02 -0.06
N GLY A 51 -17.75 -6.72 -0.24
CA GLY A 51 -17.28 -5.80 0.79
C GLY A 51 -15.78 -5.52 0.69
N LEU A 52 -15.38 -4.32 1.12
CA LEU A 52 -13.99 -3.86 1.13
C LEU A 52 -13.27 -4.38 2.39
N GLN A 53 -12.09 -4.96 2.24
CA GLN A 53 -11.21 -5.38 3.34
C GLN A 53 -9.96 -4.50 3.42
N TRP A 54 -9.25 -4.53 4.56
CA TRP A 54 -8.07 -3.67 4.77
C TRP A 54 -6.95 -3.92 3.78
N ARG A 55 -6.73 -5.19 3.44
CA ARG A 55 -5.77 -5.62 2.40
C ARG A 55 -6.09 -5.09 0.99
N ASP A 56 -7.32 -4.62 0.74
CA ASP A 56 -7.75 -4.19 -0.59
C ASP A 56 -7.36 -2.71 -0.85
N LEU A 57 -6.97 -1.94 0.17
CA LEU A 57 -6.62 -0.52 0.01
C LEU A 57 -5.43 -0.29 -0.94
N PRO A 58 -4.34 -1.08 -0.91
CA PRO A 58 -3.29 -0.95 -1.91
C PRO A 58 -3.73 -1.33 -3.33
N VAL A 59 -4.72 -2.22 -3.46
CA VAL A 59 -5.32 -2.53 -4.77
C VAL A 59 -6.10 -1.32 -5.29
N VAL A 60 -6.87 -0.65 -4.43
CA VAL A 60 -7.53 0.63 -4.77
C VAL A 60 -6.50 1.67 -5.21
N MET A 61 -5.35 1.78 -4.52
CA MET A 61 -4.25 2.66 -4.93
C MET A 61 -3.70 2.30 -6.32
N LYS A 62 -3.45 1.01 -6.58
CA LYS A 62 -2.97 0.50 -7.87
C LYS A 62 -3.93 0.83 -9.01
N LEU A 63 -5.22 0.57 -8.80
CA LEU A 63 -6.28 0.89 -9.77
C LEU A 63 -6.36 2.40 -10.02
N SER A 64 -6.30 3.20 -8.95
CA SER A 64 -6.27 4.66 -9.04
C SER A 64 -5.10 5.15 -9.89
N LEU A 65 -3.90 4.60 -9.70
CA LEU A 65 -2.74 4.94 -10.52
C LEU A 65 -2.94 4.57 -11.98
N HIS A 66 -3.46 3.36 -12.25
CA HIS A 66 -3.77 2.90 -13.60
C HIS A 66 -4.72 3.86 -14.32
N TYR A 67 -5.78 4.30 -13.64
CA TYR A 67 -6.72 5.28 -14.18
C TYR A 67 -6.08 6.63 -14.48
N LEU A 68 -5.13 7.07 -13.64
CA LEU A 68 -4.43 8.33 -13.84
C LEU A 68 -3.44 8.29 -15.00
N GLU A 69 -3.04 7.11 -15.50
CA GLU A 69 -2.21 6.98 -16.71
C GLU A 69 -2.90 7.48 -17.97
N ASP A 70 -4.24 7.46 -18.00
CA ASP A 70 -5.04 7.95 -19.12
C ASP A 70 -5.00 9.50 -19.25
N PHE A 71 -4.47 10.21 -18.25
CA PHE A 71 -4.36 11.66 -18.23
C PHE A 71 -2.94 12.13 -18.53
N THR A 72 -2.80 12.99 -19.55
CA THR A 72 -1.51 13.54 -19.96
C THR A 72 -1.09 14.70 -19.04
N ASN A 73 0.19 14.73 -18.62
CA ASN A 73 0.84 15.82 -17.87
C ASN A 73 0.50 15.97 -16.37
N LEU A 74 0.04 14.91 -15.69
CA LEU A 74 -0.09 14.96 -14.23
C LEU A 74 1.30 14.94 -13.56
N GLY A 75 1.58 15.98 -12.75
CA GLY A 75 2.74 16.00 -11.87
C GLY A 75 2.65 14.93 -10.77
N LEU A 76 3.77 14.59 -10.14
CA LEU A 76 3.82 13.58 -9.07
C LEU A 76 2.88 13.93 -7.90
N GLU A 77 2.91 15.19 -7.45
CA GLU A 77 2.05 15.70 -6.40
C GLU A 77 0.56 15.59 -6.78
N GLU A 78 0.20 15.98 -8.00
CA GLU A 78 -1.19 15.88 -8.48
C GLU A 78 -1.68 14.44 -8.59
N LYS A 79 -0.79 13.49 -8.95
CA LYS A 79 -1.11 12.07 -8.94
C LYS A 79 -1.39 11.60 -7.51
N ARG A 80 -0.53 11.93 -6.55
CA ARG A 80 -0.72 11.57 -5.13
C ARG A 80 -2.03 12.13 -4.60
N ASP A 81 -2.31 13.41 -4.83
CA ASP A 81 -3.55 14.06 -4.40
C ASP A 81 -4.79 13.37 -4.98
N SER A 82 -4.74 12.98 -6.26
CA SER A 82 -5.85 12.31 -6.93
C SER A 82 -6.09 10.90 -6.36
N VAL A 83 -5.03 10.14 -6.06
CA VAL A 83 -5.14 8.83 -5.40
C VAL A 83 -5.70 8.98 -3.98
N VAL A 84 -5.23 9.96 -3.20
CA VAL A 84 -5.77 10.25 -1.86
C VAL A 84 -7.25 10.59 -1.93
N HIS A 85 -7.66 11.39 -2.91
CA HIS A 85 -9.07 11.74 -3.11
C HIS A 85 -9.94 10.50 -3.39
N ILE A 86 -9.50 9.63 -4.30
CA ILE A 86 -10.21 8.37 -4.60
C ILE A 86 -10.31 7.50 -3.35
N LEU A 87 -9.23 7.35 -2.59
CA LEU A 87 -9.23 6.56 -1.34
C LEU A 87 -10.19 7.13 -0.30
N TYR A 88 -10.23 8.45 -0.14
CA TYR A 88 -11.14 9.09 0.81
C TYR A 88 -12.60 8.83 0.43
N GLU A 89 -12.94 8.95 -0.84
CA GLU A 89 -14.28 8.64 -1.33
C GLU A 89 -14.64 7.16 -1.18
N VAL A 90 -13.69 6.25 -1.43
CA VAL A 90 -13.88 4.80 -1.22
C VAL A 90 -14.18 4.54 0.26
N ILE A 91 -13.39 5.10 1.17
CA ILE A 91 -13.60 4.98 2.62
C ILE A 91 -14.99 5.52 3.00
N ASP A 92 -15.36 6.71 2.53
CA ASP A 92 -16.67 7.33 2.85
C ASP A 92 -17.89 6.53 2.35
N LYS A 93 -17.69 5.67 1.35
CA LYS A 93 -18.74 4.88 0.72
C LYS A 93 -18.73 3.41 1.15
N THR A 94 -17.79 2.99 2.00
CA THR A 94 -17.65 1.58 2.41
C THR A 94 -17.67 1.42 3.92
N ASP A 95 -18.38 0.38 4.36
CA ASP A 95 -18.30 -0.06 5.76
C ASP A 95 -16.99 -0.83 5.92
N THR A 96 -16.14 -0.40 6.86
CA THR A 96 -14.83 -1.03 7.07
C THR A 96 -14.87 -2.12 8.15
N PRO A 97 -14.11 -3.24 8.01
CA PRO A 97 -14.17 -4.34 8.97
C PRO A 97 -13.45 -4.01 10.29
N TYR A 98 -13.81 -4.66 11.40
CA TYR A 98 -13.19 -4.54 12.75
C TYR A 98 -13.51 -3.28 13.59
N LEU A 99 -13.80 -2.11 13.00
CA LEU A 99 -14.11 -0.88 13.75
C LEU A 99 -15.34 -0.15 13.19
N PRO A 100 -16.14 0.55 14.01
CA PRO A 100 -17.19 1.44 13.50
C PRO A 100 -16.59 2.61 12.71
N ASP A 101 -17.23 3.02 11.62
CA ASP A 101 -16.78 4.07 10.68
C ASP A 101 -16.39 5.39 11.37
N SER A 102 -17.07 5.75 12.47
CA SER A 102 -16.72 6.94 13.27
C SER A 102 -15.30 6.93 13.84
N PHE A 103 -14.69 5.75 13.97
CA PHE A 103 -13.33 5.53 14.43
C PHE A 103 -12.38 5.14 13.29
N SER A 104 -12.82 4.27 12.38
CA SER A 104 -12.00 3.85 11.25
C SER A 104 -11.77 4.99 10.27
N ASP A 105 -12.81 5.64 9.72
CA ASP A 105 -12.64 6.58 8.62
C ASP A 105 -11.64 7.71 8.91
N PRO A 106 -11.69 8.40 10.08
CA PRO A 106 -10.72 9.45 10.39
C PRO A 106 -9.29 8.92 10.51
N LEU A 107 -9.12 7.67 10.94
CA LEU A 107 -7.84 7.01 11.09
C LEU A 107 -7.25 6.64 9.73
N PHE A 108 -8.04 6.03 8.85
CA PHE A 108 -7.59 5.62 7.52
C PHE A 108 -7.32 6.80 6.62
N LYS A 109 -8.15 7.84 6.66
CA LYS A 109 -7.87 9.07 5.93
C LYS A 109 -6.52 9.67 6.33
N LYS A 110 -6.18 9.67 7.63
CA LYS A 110 -4.86 10.11 8.09
C LYS A 110 -3.71 9.22 7.63
N MET A 111 -3.93 7.91 7.50
CA MET A 111 -2.92 6.97 7.00
C MET A 111 -2.79 6.92 5.48
N ALA A 112 -3.85 7.25 4.74
CA ALA A 112 -3.86 7.14 3.29
C ALA A 112 -2.76 7.99 2.65
N ILE A 113 -2.54 9.22 3.15
CA ILE A 113 -1.49 10.10 2.63
C ILE A 113 -0.10 9.45 2.68
N PRO A 114 0.43 9.04 3.86
CA PRO A 114 1.78 8.48 3.91
C PRO A 114 1.89 7.12 3.19
N PHE A 115 0.80 6.34 3.10
CA PHE A 115 0.81 5.13 2.25
C PHE A 115 0.82 5.44 0.75
N VAL A 116 0.11 6.47 0.30
CA VAL A 116 0.19 6.92 -1.09
C VAL A 116 1.60 7.41 -1.42
N ASP A 117 2.27 8.13 -0.53
CA ASP A 117 3.67 8.52 -0.71
C ASP A 117 4.61 7.31 -0.81
N LEU A 118 4.30 6.23 -0.08
CA LEU A 118 5.06 4.98 -0.13
C LEU A 118 4.87 4.23 -1.46
N ILE A 119 3.64 4.19 -1.96
CA ILE A 119 3.27 3.50 -3.21
C ILE A 119 3.64 4.30 -4.46
N VAL A 120 3.69 5.62 -4.33
CA VAL A 120 4.02 6.57 -5.40
C VAL A 120 5.26 7.38 -4.98
N PRO A 121 6.42 6.73 -4.79
CA PRO A 121 7.60 7.38 -4.27
C PRO A 121 8.18 8.40 -5.26
N GLU A 122 9.01 9.32 -4.76
CA GLU A 122 9.77 10.22 -5.64
C GLU A 122 10.83 9.46 -6.44
N SER A 123 11.40 8.41 -5.83
CA SER A 123 12.35 7.50 -6.45
C SER A 123 12.14 6.09 -5.92
N LEU A 124 12.17 5.10 -6.82
CA LEU A 124 12.20 3.68 -6.43
C LEU A 124 13.54 3.28 -5.81
N GLU A 125 14.60 4.08 -6.01
CA GLU A 125 15.91 3.85 -5.38
C GLU A 125 15.85 3.94 -3.84
N ASP A 126 14.82 4.61 -3.30
CA ASP A 126 14.55 4.69 -1.86
C ASP A 126 14.31 3.32 -1.20
N PHE A 127 14.00 2.30 -2.00
CA PHE A 127 13.75 0.92 -1.55
C PHE A 127 14.92 -0.01 -1.86
N LEU A 128 16.00 0.51 -2.41
CA LEU A 128 17.21 -0.23 -2.73
C LEU A 128 18.28 0.06 -1.66
N PRO A 129 18.88 -0.98 -1.07
CA PRO A 129 19.92 -0.80 -0.07
C PRO A 129 21.22 -0.33 -0.72
N SER A 130 22.00 0.43 0.04
CA SER A 130 23.34 0.89 -0.36
C SER A 130 24.37 -0.25 -0.44
N VAL A 131 24.17 -1.32 0.32
CA VAL A 131 25.05 -2.49 0.37
C VAL A 131 24.23 -3.76 0.24
N LYS A 132 24.69 -4.66 -0.63
CA LYS A 132 24.12 -5.98 -0.82
C LYS A 132 24.88 -7.04 -0.02
N GLN A 133 24.13 -7.91 0.63
CA GLN A 133 24.58 -9.07 1.34
C GLN A 133 24.38 -10.32 0.48
N LYS A 134 25.38 -11.21 0.47
CA LYS A 134 25.36 -12.46 -0.30
C LYS A 134 24.78 -13.64 0.46
N ASN A 135 24.73 -13.54 1.78
CA ASN A 135 24.22 -14.60 2.65
C ASN A 135 22.71 -14.42 2.83
N GLU A 136 22.02 -15.48 3.24
CA GLU A 136 20.63 -15.37 3.68
C GLU A 136 20.54 -14.70 5.06
N PRO A 137 19.41 -14.05 5.38
CA PRO A 137 19.20 -13.45 6.70
C PRO A 137 19.13 -14.54 7.77
N SER A 138 19.99 -14.44 8.79
CA SER A 138 19.90 -15.25 10.01
C SER A 138 18.97 -14.58 11.03
N ASP A 139 18.49 -15.35 12.02
CA ASP A 139 17.68 -14.79 13.11
C ASP A 139 18.46 -13.71 13.91
N GLU A 140 19.78 -13.85 14.07
CA GLU A 140 20.64 -12.83 14.69
C GLU A 140 20.62 -11.49 13.92
N ILE A 141 20.67 -11.55 12.58
CA ILE A 141 20.59 -10.35 11.72
C ILE A 141 19.20 -9.71 11.81
N PHE A 142 18.15 -10.52 11.90
CA PHE A 142 16.78 -10.05 12.15
C PHE A 142 16.70 -9.27 13.47
N GLU A 143 17.20 -9.85 14.57
CA GLU A 143 17.15 -9.24 15.90
C GLU A 143 17.97 -7.96 16.01
N GLU A 144 19.16 -7.92 15.40
CA GLU A 144 20.03 -6.74 15.35
C GLU A 144 19.31 -5.59 14.63
N TYR A 145 18.80 -5.84 13.42
CA TYR A 145 18.04 -4.83 12.66
C TYR A 145 16.76 -4.39 13.36
N ALA A 146 16.04 -5.31 14.00
CA ALA A 146 14.83 -4.97 14.74
C ALA A 146 15.12 -4.02 15.89
N SER A 147 16.21 -4.29 16.62
CA SER A 147 16.66 -3.48 17.74
C SER A 147 16.97 -2.04 17.30
N GLU A 148 17.68 -1.87 16.18
CA GLU A 148 17.94 -0.54 15.59
C GLU A 148 16.64 0.19 15.23
N VAL A 149 15.65 -0.52 14.69
CA VAL A 149 14.35 0.08 14.36
C VAL A 149 13.58 0.47 15.61
N TYR A 150 13.58 -0.35 16.66
CA TYR A 150 12.90 -0.02 17.93
C TYR A 150 13.48 1.23 18.58
N GLU A 151 14.78 1.45 18.49
CA GLU A 151 15.44 2.66 19.01
C GLU A 151 14.92 3.95 18.35
N THR A 152 14.32 3.86 17.15
CA THR A 152 13.72 5.02 16.49
C THR A 152 12.36 5.44 17.07
N PHE A 153 11.69 4.58 17.85
CA PHE A 153 10.38 4.85 18.43
C PHE A 153 10.48 5.45 19.84
N GLU A 154 10.94 6.70 19.94
CA GLU A 154 11.16 7.38 21.24
C GLU A 154 9.93 7.43 22.16
N ASN A 155 8.70 7.33 21.62
CA ASN A 155 7.44 7.47 22.37
C ASN A 155 6.45 6.32 22.12
N GLY A 156 6.94 5.14 21.72
CA GLY A 156 6.10 4.02 21.30
C GLY A 156 5.71 4.08 19.81
N PHE A 157 5.10 3.01 19.33
CA PHE A 157 4.83 2.81 17.91
C PHE A 157 3.51 3.45 17.49
N HIS A 158 3.56 4.46 16.63
CA HIS A 158 2.37 5.16 16.16
C HIS A 158 1.99 4.76 14.73
N TRP A 159 0.73 5.01 14.37
CA TRP A 159 0.17 4.77 13.04
C TRP A 159 1.00 5.37 11.89
N LYS A 160 1.64 6.52 12.10
CA LYS A 160 2.54 7.16 11.11
C LYS A 160 3.85 6.39 10.92
N ASP A 161 4.30 5.67 11.94
CA ASP A 161 5.57 4.93 11.95
C ASP A 161 5.45 3.63 11.14
N LEU A 162 4.22 3.15 10.92
CA LEU A 162 3.92 2.00 10.08
C LEU A 162 4.50 2.13 8.66
N VAL A 163 4.47 3.34 8.09
CA VAL A 163 5.04 3.59 6.75
C VAL A 163 6.56 3.48 6.78
N THR A 164 7.21 4.02 7.81
CA THR A 164 8.64 3.87 8.04
C THR A 164 9.02 2.40 8.18
N VAL A 165 8.29 1.64 8.99
CA VAL A 165 8.57 0.21 9.19
C VAL A 165 8.32 -0.58 7.92
N THR A 166 7.27 -0.26 7.16
CA THR A 166 7.02 -0.89 5.86
C THR A 166 8.19 -0.66 4.91
N ARG A 167 8.68 0.58 4.81
CA ARG A 167 9.86 0.94 4.00
C ARG A 167 11.12 0.20 4.45
N VAL A 168 11.42 0.23 5.75
CA VAL A 168 12.62 -0.44 6.30
C VAL A 168 12.56 -1.95 6.10
N SER A 169 11.38 -2.56 6.20
CA SER A 169 11.18 -3.99 5.95
C SER A 169 11.48 -4.37 4.51
N ILE A 170 11.08 -3.53 3.54
CA ILE A 170 11.41 -3.71 2.12
C ILE A 170 12.92 -3.57 1.90
N LEU A 171 13.53 -2.53 2.48
CA LEU A 171 14.96 -2.29 2.40
C LEU A 171 15.76 -3.47 2.95
N PHE A 172 15.39 -3.96 4.13
CA PHE A 172 16.01 -5.11 4.78
C PHE A 172 15.99 -6.33 3.85
N ALA A 173 14.82 -6.73 3.36
CA ALA A 173 14.71 -7.88 2.46
C ALA A 173 15.52 -7.69 1.15
N ASN A 174 15.57 -6.46 0.63
CA ASN A 174 16.32 -6.15 -0.58
C ASN A 174 17.84 -6.18 -0.39
N GLN A 175 18.36 -6.24 0.84
CA GLN A 175 19.80 -6.41 1.10
C GLN A 175 20.30 -7.76 0.61
N PHE A 176 19.47 -8.78 0.62
CA PHE A 176 19.90 -10.15 0.36
C PHE A 176 19.70 -10.51 -1.11
N ASP A 177 20.80 -10.58 -1.87
CA ASP A 177 20.75 -10.89 -3.31
C ASP A 177 20.49 -12.37 -3.60
N SER A 178 20.70 -13.25 -2.62
CA SER A 178 20.41 -14.68 -2.75
C SER A 178 18.92 -15.00 -2.78
N LEU A 179 18.08 -14.11 -2.27
CA LEU A 179 16.64 -14.32 -2.15
C LEU A 179 15.93 -14.03 -3.48
N SER A 180 15.05 -14.95 -3.89
CA SER A 180 14.05 -14.71 -4.92
C SER A 180 13.06 -13.63 -4.49
N LEU A 181 12.29 -13.08 -5.44
CA LEU A 181 11.27 -12.08 -5.12
C LEU A 181 10.27 -12.56 -4.08
N VAL A 182 9.79 -13.80 -4.20
CA VAL A 182 8.84 -14.39 -3.26
C VAL A 182 9.45 -14.45 -1.86
N GLU A 183 10.70 -14.91 -1.76
CA GLU A 183 11.42 -14.95 -0.49
C GLU A 183 11.68 -13.55 0.09
N LYS A 184 11.92 -12.54 -0.76
CA LYS A 184 12.06 -11.14 -0.32
C LYS A 184 10.75 -10.59 0.22
N LYS A 185 9.62 -10.83 -0.46
CA LYS A 185 8.29 -10.46 0.03
C LYS A 185 8.02 -11.10 1.39
N ASP A 186 8.24 -12.41 1.51
CA ASP A 186 8.02 -13.14 2.77
C ASP A 186 8.95 -12.66 3.88
N THR A 187 10.22 -12.38 3.56
CA THR A 187 11.21 -11.85 4.52
C THR A 187 10.80 -10.46 5.03
N ALA A 188 10.40 -9.56 4.13
CA ALA A 188 9.93 -8.23 4.50
C ALA A 188 8.69 -8.30 5.41
N LYS A 189 7.70 -9.15 5.06
CA LYS A 189 6.50 -9.35 5.87
C LYS A 189 6.82 -9.95 7.25
N LYS A 190 7.74 -10.91 7.32
CA LYS A 190 8.21 -11.49 8.59
C LYS A 190 8.85 -10.41 9.47
N PHE A 191 9.70 -9.57 8.89
CA PHE A 191 10.40 -8.51 9.62
C PHE A 191 9.41 -7.44 10.13
N LEU A 192 8.48 -7.00 9.28
CA LEU A 192 7.39 -6.10 9.64
C LEU A 192 6.55 -6.66 10.79
N ALA A 193 6.12 -7.92 10.68
CA ALA A 193 5.28 -8.56 11.69
C ALA A 193 6.00 -8.63 13.04
N MET A 194 7.30 -8.98 13.04
CA MET A 194 8.12 -8.97 14.25
C MET A 194 8.15 -7.59 14.90
N ILE A 195 8.28 -6.51 14.12
CA ILE A 195 8.27 -5.15 14.69
C ILE A 195 6.92 -4.82 15.31
N ILE A 196 5.82 -5.09 14.60
CA ILE A 196 4.46 -4.84 15.10
C ILE A 196 4.19 -5.68 16.36
N ASP A 197 4.53 -6.97 16.36
CA ASP A 197 4.26 -7.89 17.47
C ASP A 197 5.02 -7.55 18.77
N ASN A 198 6.09 -6.75 18.68
CA ASN A 198 6.91 -6.36 19.82
C ASN A 198 6.79 -4.87 20.16
N THR A 199 5.85 -4.14 19.55
CA THR A 199 5.59 -2.74 19.87
C THR A 199 4.15 -2.53 20.33
N ASP A 200 3.99 -1.68 21.35
CA ASP A 200 2.67 -1.27 21.81
C ASP A 200 2.16 -0.12 20.93
N THR A 201 0.95 -0.25 20.40
CA THR A 201 0.28 0.81 19.63
C THR A 201 -0.60 1.65 20.56
N PRO A 202 -0.35 2.97 20.72
CA PRO A 202 -1.20 3.81 21.54
C PRO A 202 -2.64 3.91 20.98
N TYR A 203 -3.62 4.04 21.89
CA TYR A 203 -5.03 4.39 21.64
C TYR A 203 -5.96 3.30 21.05
N LEU A 204 -5.46 2.15 20.62
CA LEU A 204 -6.26 1.01 20.16
C LEU A 204 -5.66 -0.29 20.73
N PRO A 205 -6.48 -1.22 21.27
CA PRO A 205 -5.96 -2.52 21.69
C PRO A 205 -5.33 -3.29 20.52
N ASP A 206 -4.21 -3.97 20.78
CA ASP A 206 -3.41 -4.69 19.76
C ASP A 206 -4.23 -5.73 18.98
N GLN A 207 -5.22 -6.36 19.63
CA GLN A 207 -6.16 -7.29 18.98
C GLN A 207 -6.93 -6.67 17.79
N TYR A 208 -6.99 -5.34 17.71
CA TYR A 208 -7.58 -4.60 16.59
C TYR A 208 -6.51 -3.92 15.72
N ALA A 209 -5.46 -3.35 16.32
CA ALA A 209 -4.43 -2.61 15.59
C ALA A 209 -3.54 -3.52 14.75
N ASP A 210 -3.02 -4.61 15.32
CA ASP A 210 -2.03 -5.46 14.65
C ASP A 210 -2.55 -6.14 13.39
N PRO A 211 -3.78 -6.71 13.37
CA PRO A 211 -4.31 -7.30 12.15
C PRO A 211 -4.45 -6.27 11.03
N ILE A 212 -4.93 -5.06 11.35
CA ILE A 212 -5.07 -3.97 10.37
C ILE A 212 -3.71 -3.55 9.83
N PHE A 213 -2.73 -3.32 10.71
CA PHE A 213 -1.37 -2.93 10.33
C PHE A 213 -0.70 -3.96 9.44
N LYS A 214 -0.77 -5.23 9.81
CA LYS A 214 -0.20 -6.32 9.02
C LYS A 214 -0.91 -6.44 7.67
N GLU A 215 -2.24 -6.36 7.60
CA GLU A 215 -2.97 -6.46 6.34
C GLU A 215 -2.63 -5.35 5.36
N VAL A 216 -2.65 -4.09 5.80
CA VAL A 216 -2.35 -2.94 4.94
C VAL A 216 -0.88 -2.96 4.51
N SER A 217 0.05 -3.09 5.46
CA SER A 217 1.48 -3.04 5.15
C SER A 217 1.97 -4.24 4.36
N ASN A 218 1.48 -5.45 4.60
CA ASN A 218 1.83 -6.62 3.77
C ASN A 218 1.41 -6.41 2.31
N SER A 219 0.23 -5.82 2.10
CA SER A 219 -0.30 -5.54 0.77
C SER A 219 0.50 -4.43 0.07
N CYS A 220 0.97 -3.41 0.82
CA CYS A 220 1.91 -2.41 0.30
C CYS A 220 3.27 -3.01 -0.06
N ILE A 221 3.82 -3.91 0.78
CA ILE A 221 5.09 -4.61 0.52
C ILE A 221 5.00 -5.35 -0.81
N ASP A 222 3.94 -6.12 -1.02
CA ASP A 222 3.75 -6.87 -2.25
C ASP A 222 3.77 -5.93 -3.46
N MET A 223 2.95 -4.88 -3.42
CA MET A 223 2.83 -3.93 -4.52
C MET A 223 4.15 -3.23 -4.86
N ILE A 224 4.92 -2.78 -3.86
CA ILE A 224 6.20 -2.08 -4.09
C ILE A 224 7.26 -3.04 -4.61
N MET A 225 7.35 -4.24 -4.04
CA MET A 225 8.30 -5.26 -4.50
C MET A 225 8.06 -5.66 -5.95
N ASP A 226 6.80 -5.70 -6.41
CA ASP A 226 6.49 -5.94 -7.82
C ASP A 226 6.88 -4.79 -8.73
N GLN A 227 6.75 -3.53 -8.28
CA GLN A 227 7.23 -2.37 -9.04
C GLN A 227 8.76 -2.39 -9.22
N LEU A 228 9.50 -2.87 -8.22
CA LEU A 228 10.96 -2.96 -8.28
C LEU A 228 11.48 -3.97 -9.31
N LEU A 229 10.66 -4.93 -9.77
CA LEU A 229 11.04 -5.86 -10.85
C LEU A 229 11.09 -5.21 -12.24
N ILE A 230 10.45 -4.06 -12.41
CA ILE A 230 10.31 -3.38 -13.70
C ILE A 230 11.57 -2.55 -14.03
N LEU A 231 12.45 -2.34 -13.03
CA LEU A 231 13.76 -1.69 -13.16
C LEU A 231 14.86 -2.66 -13.59
#